data_AF-A0A817DTX3-F1
#
_entry.id   AF-A0A817DTX3-F1
#
_cell.length_a   1.000
_cell.length_b   1.000
_cell.length_c   1.000
_cell.angle_alpha   90.00
_cell.angle_beta   90.00
_cell.angle_gamma   90.00
#
_symmetry.space_group_name_H-M   'P 1'
#
loop_
_entity.id
_entity.type
_entity.pdbx_description
1 polymer ?
#
loop_
_entity_poly.entity_id
_entity_poly.type
_entity_poly.pdbx_seq_one_letter_code
_entity_poly.pdbx_strand_id
1 'polypeptide(L)'
;MGNAAYENCNETTMSKLGDIMKRISPYAAAYKMMHEVEQEEIDRAKREKRAPPPLRLIFDINRGIHDRRLYNLPTANEVAAVFVGEDSGVPTYRHIAIHPRGQGLQTIQIIDPNCDPMTYPLLFSRGDKGWHPELEKIDQSRNRKRVSMLQFYSYRLAIRQNFSAIHYGGKLFQQYIVDAYVKTEQNRLAFHRHNQKTL
;
A
#
# COMPACT_ATOMS: atom_id res chain seq x y z
N MET A 1 -0.63 21.40 -11.24
CA MET A 1 -1.69 21.23 -12.25
C MET A 1 -2.77 20.36 -11.63
N GLY A 2 -3.92 20.97 -11.32
CA GLY A 2 -4.98 20.38 -10.50
C GLY A 2 -5.76 19.32 -11.26
N ASN A 3 -5.79 18.11 -10.71
CA ASN A 3 -6.72 17.09 -11.13
C ASN A 3 -8.10 17.49 -10.57
N ALA A 4 -9.17 17.48 -11.38
CA ALA A 4 -10.52 17.90 -10.96
C ALA A 4 -11.02 17.15 -9.70
N ALA A 5 -10.52 15.93 -9.48
CA ALA A 5 -10.79 15.14 -8.27
C ALA A 5 -10.28 15.77 -6.95
N TYR A 6 -9.37 16.75 -7.02
CA TYR A 6 -8.74 17.38 -5.85
C TYR A 6 -9.03 18.89 -5.75
N GLU A 7 -9.92 19.46 -6.57
CA GLU A 7 -10.29 20.89 -6.49
C GLU A 7 -10.83 21.27 -5.10
N ASN A 8 -11.48 20.33 -4.41
CA ASN A 8 -12.00 20.52 -3.05
C ASN A 8 -11.03 20.05 -1.95
N CYS A 9 -9.78 19.68 -2.29
CA CYS A 9 -8.81 19.24 -1.30
C CYS A 9 -8.32 20.45 -0.50
N ASN A 10 -8.86 20.62 0.71
CA ASN A 10 -8.54 21.75 1.58
C ASN A 10 -7.11 21.62 2.13
N GLU A 11 -6.23 22.52 1.69
CA GLU A 11 -4.81 22.54 2.06
C GLU A 11 -4.58 22.64 3.57
N THR A 12 -5.37 23.47 4.28
CA THR A 12 -5.29 23.60 5.74
C THR A 12 -5.61 22.28 6.44
N THR A 13 -6.58 21.52 5.93
CA THR A 13 -6.96 20.21 6.46
C THR A 13 -5.83 19.21 6.26
N MET A 14 -5.22 19.19 5.07
CA MET A 14 -4.09 18.31 4.76
C MET A 14 -2.86 18.64 5.62
N SER A 15 -2.57 19.92 5.84
CA SER A 15 -1.49 20.35 6.74
C SER A 15 -1.73 19.89 8.18
N LYS A 16 -2.94 20.14 8.73
CA LYS A 16 -3.31 19.67 10.08
C LYS A 16 -3.20 18.15 10.19
N LEU A 17 -3.65 17.41 9.18
CA LEU A 17 -3.56 15.95 9.15
C LEU A 17 -2.09 15.50 9.12
N GLY A 18 -1.26 16.15 8.33
CA GLY A 18 0.19 15.91 8.29
C GLY A 18 0.85 16.13 9.65
N ASP A 19 0.51 17.21 10.36
CA ASP A 19 1.05 17.50 11.69
C ASP A 19 0.59 16.49 12.74
N ILE A 20 -0.68 16.08 12.69
CA ILE A 20 -1.20 15.01 13.54
C ILE A 20 -0.41 13.73 13.29
N MET A 21 -0.27 13.31 12.03
CA MET A 21 0.45 12.09 11.66
C MET A 21 1.91 12.12 12.10
N LYS A 22 2.62 13.25 11.91
CA LYS A 22 3.99 13.43 12.41
C LYS A 22 4.10 13.23 13.93
N ARG A 23 3.08 13.63 14.69
CA ARG A 23 3.05 13.50 16.14
C ARG A 23 2.73 12.09 16.62
N ILE A 24 1.78 11.41 15.96
CA ILE A 24 1.22 10.14 16.47
C ILE A 24 1.75 8.88 15.78
N SER A 25 2.24 9.00 14.54
CA SER A 25 2.65 7.86 13.74
C SER A 25 4.16 7.65 13.86
N PRO A 26 4.63 6.49 14.37
CA PRO A 26 6.05 6.17 14.39
C PRO A 26 6.64 6.13 12.97
N TYR A 27 5.83 5.82 11.96
CA TYR A 27 6.25 5.81 10.57
C TYR A 27 6.51 7.21 10.01
N ALA A 28 5.69 8.21 10.37
CA ALA A 28 5.93 9.59 9.94
C ALA A 28 7.23 10.17 10.54
N ALA A 29 7.61 9.70 11.73
CA ALA A 29 8.90 10.05 12.34
C ALA A 29 10.08 9.34 11.64
N ALA A 30 9.96 8.05 11.33
CA ALA A 30 11.05 7.24 10.80
C ALA A 30 11.29 7.39 9.28
N TYR A 31 10.27 7.76 8.51
CA TYR A 31 10.31 7.83 7.04
C TYR A 31 9.99 9.24 6.54
N LYS A 32 10.51 9.57 5.36
CA LYS A 32 10.18 10.81 4.66
C LYS A 32 8.83 10.67 3.97
N MET A 33 7.98 11.65 4.16
CA MET A 33 6.76 11.80 3.38
C MET A 33 7.12 12.35 1.98
N MET A 34 6.27 12.08 0.97
CA MET A 34 6.54 12.51 -0.40
C MET A 34 6.77 14.02 -0.53
N HIS A 35 6.07 14.83 0.27
CA HIS A 35 6.25 16.29 0.27
C HIS A 35 7.66 16.71 0.72
N GLU A 36 8.31 15.93 1.59
CA GLU A 36 9.68 16.22 2.04
C GLU A 36 10.68 15.84 0.97
N VAL A 37 10.48 14.69 0.31
CA VAL A 37 11.29 14.25 -0.82
C VAL A 37 11.20 15.25 -1.96
N GLU A 38 10.00 15.75 -2.26
CA GLU A 38 9.77 16.81 -3.25
C GLU A 38 10.51 18.10 -2.88
N GLN A 39 10.35 18.58 -1.65
CA GLN A 39 10.99 19.81 -1.20
C GLN A 39 12.52 19.73 -1.25
N GLU A 40 13.10 18.62 -0.79
CA GLU A 40 14.54 18.39 -0.86
C GLU A 40 15.05 18.38 -2.30
N GLU A 41 14.33 17.77 -3.24
CA GLU A 41 14.69 17.77 -4.66
C GLU A 41 14.54 19.13 -5.32
N ILE A 42 13.53 19.91 -4.94
CA ILE A 42 13.38 21.30 -5.38
C ILE A 42 14.57 22.13 -4.90
N ASP A 43 14.98 22.00 -3.65
CA ASP A 43 16.08 22.77 -3.09
C ASP A 43 17.45 22.30 -3.62
N ARG A 44 17.59 21.01 -3.93
CA ARG A 44 18.76 20.48 -4.66
C ARG A 44 18.81 21.04 -6.09
N ALA A 45 17.69 21.04 -6.80
CA ALA A 45 17.58 21.58 -8.16
C ALA A 45 18.00 23.06 -8.23
N LYS A 46 17.54 23.87 -7.26
CA LYS A 46 17.93 25.28 -7.13
C LYS A 46 19.44 25.44 -6.94
N ARG A 47 20.06 24.65 -6.06
CA ARG A 47 21.51 24.68 -5.81
C ARG A 47 22.32 24.29 -7.05
N GLU A 48 21.84 23.31 -7.79
CA GLU A 48 22.45 22.80 -9.02
C GLU A 48 22.10 23.65 -10.26
N LYS A 49 21.31 24.73 -10.10
CA LYS A 49 20.80 25.59 -11.19
C LYS A 49 20.11 24.80 -12.31
N ARG A 50 19.43 23.70 -11.95
CA ARG A 50 18.61 22.91 -12.86
C ARG A 50 17.13 23.09 -12.55
N ALA A 51 16.28 22.79 -13.53
CA ALA A 51 14.85 22.70 -13.26
C ALA A 51 14.53 21.49 -12.35
N PRO A 52 13.59 21.61 -11.40
CA PRO A 52 13.12 20.47 -10.63
C PRO A 52 12.41 19.47 -11.55
N PRO A 53 12.64 18.16 -11.39
CA PRO A 53 12.02 17.16 -12.25
C PRO A 53 10.52 17.11 -11.96
N PRO A 54 9.66 16.97 -12.98
CA PRO A 54 8.23 16.83 -12.76
C PRO A 54 7.95 15.50 -12.04
N LEU A 55 7.41 15.56 -10.82
CA LEU A 55 6.88 14.39 -10.15
C LEU A 55 5.64 13.90 -10.89
N ARG A 56 5.67 12.64 -11.33
CA ARG A 56 4.53 11.97 -11.96
C ARG A 56 4.24 10.69 -11.19
N LEU A 57 2.99 10.53 -10.78
CA LEU A 57 2.49 9.21 -10.40
C LEU A 57 2.33 8.40 -11.69
N ILE A 58 3.17 7.38 -11.86
CA ILE A 58 3.12 6.49 -13.02
C ILE A 58 2.54 5.17 -12.55
N PHE A 59 1.40 4.78 -13.11
CA PHE A 59 0.95 3.39 -13.04
C PHE A 59 1.81 2.59 -14.02
N ASP A 60 2.80 1.88 -13.49
CA ASP A 60 3.66 1.01 -14.29
C ASP A 60 2.91 -0.25 -14.67
N ILE A 61 2.13 -0.14 -15.74
CA ILE A 61 1.60 -1.28 -16.48
C ILE A 61 2.66 -1.55 -17.53
N ASN A 62 3.56 -2.51 -17.28
CA ASN A 62 4.68 -2.88 -18.17
C ASN A 62 4.32 -2.72 -19.65
N ARG A 63 4.73 -1.60 -20.26
CA ARG A 63 4.26 -1.17 -21.58
C ARG A 63 4.85 -1.97 -22.75
N GLY A 64 5.74 -2.91 -22.45
CA GLY A 64 6.45 -3.72 -23.45
C GLY A 64 5.86 -5.12 -23.69
N ILE A 65 4.90 -5.59 -22.87
CA ILE A 65 4.48 -7.01 -22.88
C ILE A 65 2.98 -7.19 -23.26
N HIS A 66 2.17 -6.14 -23.37
CA HIS A 66 0.71 -6.30 -23.56
C HIS A 66 0.15 -5.58 -24.78
N ASP A 67 -0.69 -6.29 -25.55
CA ASP A 67 -1.41 -5.77 -26.71
C ASP A 67 -2.30 -4.58 -26.34
N ARG A 68 -2.17 -3.51 -27.12
CA ARG A 68 -2.77 -2.18 -26.93
C ARG A 68 -4.29 -2.18 -27.17
N ARG A 69 -4.86 -3.30 -27.61
CA ARG A 69 -6.29 -3.47 -27.95
C ARG A 69 -7.17 -4.00 -26.82
N LEU A 70 -6.60 -4.41 -25.69
CA LEU A 70 -7.34 -5.10 -24.61
C LEU A 70 -7.60 -4.28 -23.34
N TYR A 71 -7.05 -3.07 -23.23
CA TYR A 71 -7.21 -2.24 -22.02
C TYR A 71 -7.78 -0.87 -22.36
N ASN A 72 -9.09 -0.72 -22.21
CA ASN A 72 -9.71 0.60 -22.18
C ASN A 72 -9.27 1.33 -20.91
N LEU A 73 -8.98 2.63 -21.02
CA LEU A 73 -8.83 3.50 -19.86
C LEU A 73 -10.09 3.37 -18.97
N PRO A 74 -9.95 3.25 -17.64
CA PRO A 74 -11.11 3.14 -16.75
C PRO A 74 -12.06 4.30 -16.99
N THR A 75 -13.30 3.98 -17.40
CA THR A 75 -14.37 4.96 -17.65
C THR A 75 -15.22 5.22 -16.41
N ALA A 76 -15.05 4.42 -15.36
CA ALA A 76 -15.75 4.53 -14.08
C ALA A 76 -14.77 4.79 -12.92
N ASN A 77 -15.22 5.53 -11.91
CA ASN A 77 -14.49 5.77 -10.65
C ASN A 77 -14.56 4.56 -9.70
N GLU A 78 -14.38 3.35 -10.23
CA GLU A 78 -14.50 2.09 -9.51
C GLU A 78 -13.13 1.46 -9.25
N VAL A 79 -13.01 0.74 -8.13
CA VAL A 79 -11.79 -0.01 -7.79
C VAL A 79 -11.99 -1.46 -8.22
N ALA A 80 -11.33 -1.86 -9.31
CA ALA A 80 -11.36 -3.23 -9.80
C ALA A 80 -9.95 -3.85 -9.75
N ALA A 81 -9.87 -5.13 -9.39
CA ALA A 81 -8.67 -5.93 -9.59
C ALA A 81 -8.83 -6.74 -10.88
N VAL A 82 -8.05 -6.41 -11.91
CA VAL A 82 -8.02 -7.14 -13.18
C VAL A 82 -6.69 -7.86 -13.28
N PHE A 83 -6.73 -9.18 -13.50
CA PHE A 83 -5.55 -9.99 -13.78
C PHE A 83 -5.68 -10.55 -15.19
N VAL A 84 -4.66 -10.35 -16.01
CA VAL A 84 -4.52 -11.01 -17.31
C VAL A 84 -3.27 -11.88 -17.23
N GLY A 85 -3.44 -13.18 -17.49
CA GLY A 85 -2.35 -14.15 -17.54
C GLY A 85 -2.24 -14.68 -18.95
N GLU A 86 -1.16 -14.33 -19.64
CA GLU A 86 -0.85 -14.75 -21.01
C GLU A 86 0.41 -15.66 -20.96
N ASP A 87 0.37 -16.73 -20.17
CA ASP A 87 1.47 -17.70 -19.94
C ASP A 87 2.55 -17.35 -18.89
N SER A 88 2.38 -16.31 -18.09
CA SER A 88 3.07 -16.23 -16.79
C SER A 88 2.14 -15.58 -15.77
N GLY A 89 1.81 -16.34 -14.72
CA GLY A 89 0.70 -16.02 -13.81
C GLY A 89 0.85 -14.69 -13.05
N VAL A 90 -0.16 -14.39 -12.21
CA VAL A 90 -0.25 -13.20 -11.34
C VAL A 90 1.13 -12.64 -10.95
N PRO A 91 1.44 -11.34 -11.18
CA PRO A 91 2.75 -10.75 -10.89
C PRO A 91 3.21 -11.14 -9.50
N THR A 92 4.28 -11.94 -9.43
CA THR A 92 4.71 -12.61 -8.20
C THR A 92 5.29 -11.65 -7.17
N TYR A 93 5.68 -10.45 -7.59
CA TYR A 93 6.40 -9.50 -6.75
C TYR A 93 5.71 -8.14 -6.80
N ARG A 94 4.97 -7.80 -5.74
CA ARG A 94 4.70 -6.38 -5.43
C ARG A 94 5.59 -5.98 -4.26
N HIS A 95 6.09 -4.77 -4.34
CA HIS A 95 6.88 -4.12 -3.31
C HIS A 95 6.49 -2.65 -3.29
N ILE A 96 6.74 -1.99 -2.17
CA ILE A 96 6.61 -0.54 -2.09
C ILE A 96 7.99 0.05 -1.85
N ALA A 97 8.26 1.19 -2.50
CA ALA A 97 9.46 1.96 -2.27
C ALA A 97 9.26 2.88 -1.06
N ILE A 98 10.22 2.89 -0.16
CA ILE A 98 10.19 3.63 1.10
C ILE A 98 11.45 4.46 1.23
N HIS A 99 11.35 5.62 1.87
CA HIS A 99 12.48 6.50 2.10
C HIS A 99 12.71 6.67 3.60
N PRO A 100 13.48 5.77 4.26
CA PRO A 100 13.85 5.96 5.65
C PRO A 100 14.67 7.23 5.82
N ARG A 101 14.53 7.90 6.97
CA ARG A 101 15.38 9.05 7.30
C ARG A 101 16.79 8.58 7.60
N GLY A 102 17.79 9.31 7.11
CA GLY A 102 19.21 8.96 7.27
C GLY A 102 19.67 7.78 6.41
N GLN A 103 18.81 7.22 5.56
CA GLN A 103 19.15 6.12 4.65
C GLN A 103 18.69 6.44 3.22
N GLY A 104 19.18 5.67 2.25
CA GLY A 104 18.75 5.76 0.87
C GLY A 104 17.37 5.14 0.65
N LEU A 105 16.85 5.28 -0.58
CA LEU A 105 15.62 4.62 -1.01
C LEU A 105 15.74 3.10 -0.83
N GLN A 106 14.72 2.50 -0.21
CA GLN A 106 14.64 1.07 0.04
C GLN A 106 13.33 0.52 -0.52
N THR A 107 13.25 -0.80 -0.65
CA THR A 107 12.01 -1.47 -1.04
C THR A 107 11.62 -2.47 0.02
N ILE A 108 10.33 -2.55 0.33
CA ILE A 108 9.78 -3.58 1.22
C ILE A 108 8.75 -4.41 0.48
N GLN A 109 8.73 -5.70 0.80
CA GLN A 109 7.81 -6.65 0.19
C GLN A 109 6.41 -6.53 0.80
N ILE A 110 5.39 -7.01 0.09
CA ILE A 110 4.01 -7.09 0.59
C ILE A 110 3.90 -7.79 1.96
N ILE A 111 4.74 -8.81 2.17
CA ILE A 111 4.71 -9.63 3.39
C ILE A 111 5.43 -8.97 4.58
N ASP A 112 6.01 -7.79 4.36
CA ASP A 112 6.63 -7.00 5.43
C ASP A 112 5.53 -6.46 6.36
N PRO A 113 5.68 -6.57 7.70
CA PRO A 113 4.70 -6.04 8.65
C PRO A 113 4.47 -4.53 8.50
N ASN A 114 5.36 -3.78 7.86
CA ASN A 114 5.20 -2.35 7.64
C ASN A 114 4.51 -2.02 6.31
N CYS A 115 4.27 -3.00 5.43
CA CYS A 115 3.68 -2.74 4.11
C CYS A 115 2.29 -2.10 4.21
N ASP A 116 1.35 -2.73 4.92
CA ASP A 116 0.00 -2.21 5.11
C ASP A 116 -0.04 -0.84 5.80
N PRO A 117 0.64 -0.62 6.95
CA PRO A 117 0.59 0.69 7.59
C PRO A 117 1.26 1.81 6.79
N MET A 118 2.27 1.51 5.97
CA MET A 118 2.88 2.51 5.09
C MET A 118 2.05 2.78 3.84
N THR A 119 1.30 1.79 3.35
CA THR A 119 0.39 1.97 2.19
C THR A 119 -0.90 2.67 2.61
N TYR A 120 -1.39 2.41 3.83
CA TYR A 120 -2.63 2.96 4.36
C TYR A 120 -2.42 3.71 5.70
N PRO A 121 -1.60 4.78 5.76
CA PRO A 121 -1.27 5.45 7.02
C PRO A 121 -2.48 5.94 7.82
N LEU A 122 -3.57 6.33 7.15
CA LEU A 122 -4.79 6.78 7.81
C LEU A 122 -5.57 5.65 8.48
N LEU A 123 -5.49 4.43 7.94
CA LEU A 123 -6.12 3.24 8.52
C LEU A 123 -5.28 2.64 9.67
N PHE A 124 -4.00 3.02 9.73
CA PHE A 124 -3.00 2.59 10.69
C PHE A 124 -2.35 3.80 11.38
N SER A 125 -3.15 4.77 11.82
CA SER A 125 -2.66 6.07 12.28
C SER A 125 -1.71 6.01 13.47
N ARG A 126 -1.82 4.98 14.31
CA ARG A 126 -0.94 4.73 15.47
C ARG A 126 0.28 3.86 15.15
N GLY A 127 0.40 3.41 13.90
CA GLY A 127 1.51 2.57 13.44
C GLY A 127 1.42 1.10 13.85
N ASP A 128 0.20 0.56 13.99
CA ASP A 128 0.03 -0.89 14.17
C ASP A 128 0.65 -1.65 12.98
N LYS A 129 1.26 -2.81 13.27
CA LYS A 129 1.81 -3.66 12.20
C LYS A 129 0.70 -4.29 11.36
N GLY A 130 0.97 -4.39 10.06
CA GLY A 130 0.25 -5.23 9.13
C GLY A 130 0.51 -6.72 9.36
N TRP A 131 -0.06 -7.55 8.49
CA TRP A 131 0.21 -8.98 8.50
C TRP A 131 1.65 -9.29 8.08
N HIS A 132 2.26 -10.30 8.69
CA HIS A 132 3.52 -10.90 8.23
C HIS A 132 3.53 -12.41 8.49
N PRO A 133 4.38 -13.20 7.82
CA PRO A 133 4.35 -14.67 7.88
C PRO A 133 4.61 -15.27 9.27
N GLU A 134 5.26 -14.52 10.15
CA GLU A 134 5.62 -14.93 11.51
C GLU A 134 4.58 -14.49 12.54
N LEU A 135 3.46 -13.88 12.12
CA LEU A 135 2.41 -13.45 13.04
C LEU A 135 1.75 -14.68 13.69
N GLU A 136 1.83 -14.77 15.02
CA GLU A 136 1.29 -15.88 15.79
C GLU A 136 -0.02 -15.54 16.50
N LYS A 137 -0.82 -16.57 16.78
CA LYS A 137 -2.02 -16.47 17.61
C LYS A 137 -1.61 -16.39 19.07
N ILE A 138 -2.38 -15.62 19.85
CA ILE A 138 -2.21 -15.51 21.30
C ILE A 138 -2.40 -16.89 21.96
N ASP A 139 -3.45 -17.63 21.55
CA ASP A 139 -3.67 -18.99 22.00
C ASP A 139 -2.88 -19.98 21.11
N GLN A 140 -1.76 -20.45 21.65
CA GLN A 140 -0.90 -21.43 20.99
C GLN A 140 -1.30 -22.89 21.25
N SER A 141 -2.40 -23.15 21.96
CA SER A 141 -2.85 -24.52 22.28
C SER A 141 -3.31 -25.32 21.06
N ARG A 142 -3.68 -24.65 19.97
CA ARG A 142 -4.14 -25.29 18.73
C ARG A 142 -2.95 -25.61 17.81
N ASN A 143 -3.05 -26.71 17.05
CA ASN A 143 -2.04 -27.18 16.08
C ASN A 143 -1.57 -26.13 15.05
N ARG A 144 -2.35 -25.06 14.80
CA ARG A 144 -1.98 -23.97 13.87
C ARG A 144 -1.65 -22.68 14.64
N LYS A 145 -0.36 -22.47 14.91
CA LYS A 145 0.16 -21.30 15.64
C LYS A 145 0.15 -20.00 14.84
N ARG A 146 0.39 -20.06 13.53
CA ARG A 146 0.43 -18.87 12.65
C ARG A 146 -0.96 -18.35 12.29
N VAL A 147 -1.08 -17.04 12.18
CA VAL A 147 -2.25 -16.33 11.67
C VAL A 147 -2.16 -16.26 10.15
N SER A 148 -3.17 -16.75 9.43
CA SER A 148 -3.20 -16.57 7.96
C SER A 148 -3.57 -15.14 7.57
N MET A 149 -3.19 -14.70 6.35
CA MET A 149 -3.62 -13.40 5.82
C MET A 149 -5.14 -13.23 5.90
N LEU A 150 -5.91 -14.25 5.52
CA LEU A 150 -7.37 -14.22 5.61
C LEU A 150 -7.83 -13.99 7.05
N GLN A 151 -7.27 -14.70 8.03
CA GLN A 151 -7.64 -14.52 9.44
C GLN A 151 -7.34 -13.10 9.93
N PHE A 152 -6.20 -12.55 9.55
CA PHE A 152 -5.82 -11.18 9.91
C PHE A 152 -6.76 -10.14 9.30
N TYR A 153 -7.01 -10.21 7.99
CA TYR A 153 -7.88 -9.26 7.31
C TYR A 153 -9.34 -9.41 7.75
N SER A 154 -9.86 -10.63 7.93
CA SER A 154 -11.19 -10.85 8.51
C SER A 154 -11.32 -10.27 9.92
N TYR A 155 -10.28 -10.40 10.75
CA TYR A 155 -10.27 -9.78 12.08
C TYR A 155 -10.30 -8.25 12.00
N ARG A 156 -9.51 -7.64 11.10
CA ARG A 156 -9.45 -6.18 10.92
C ARG A 156 -10.75 -5.60 10.33
N LEU A 157 -11.43 -6.36 9.45
CA LEU A 157 -12.69 -6.00 8.80
C LEU A 157 -13.93 -6.39 9.63
N ALA A 158 -13.76 -7.01 10.80
CA ALA A 158 -14.88 -7.35 11.66
C ALA A 158 -15.51 -6.08 12.24
N ILE A 159 -16.82 -5.92 12.05
CA ILE A 159 -17.59 -4.81 12.61
C ILE A 159 -17.68 -4.98 14.14
N ARG A 160 -17.41 -3.89 14.87
CA ARG A 160 -17.43 -3.81 16.33
C ARG A 160 -18.09 -2.51 16.76
N GLN A 161 -18.51 -2.43 18.02
CA GLN A 161 -19.20 -1.25 18.58
C GLN A 161 -18.29 -0.02 18.73
N ASN A 162 -16.97 -0.18 18.62
CA ASN A 162 -16.00 0.91 18.77
C ASN A 162 -15.66 1.56 17.42
N PHE A 163 -15.20 2.81 17.47
CA PHE A 163 -14.69 3.51 16.29
C PHE A 163 -13.60 2.70 15.56
N SER A 164 -13.71 2.64 14.24
CA SER A 164 -12.77 1.93 13.37
C SER A 164 -12.42 2.77 12.16
N ALA A 165 -11.18 3.27 12.10
CA ALA A 165 -10.69 4.06 10.97
C ALA A 165 -10.85 3.34 9.62
N ILE A 166 -10.76 2.01 9.63
CA ILE A 166 -11.01 1.15 8.45
C ILE A 166 -12.42 1.36 7.92
N HIS A 167 -13.45 1.17 8.74
CA HIS A 167 -14.84 1.20 8.26
C HIS A 167 -15.31 2.59 7.85
N TYR A 168 -14.74 3.64 8.45
CA TYR A 168 -15.02 5.04 8.09
C TYR A 168 -14.15 5.56 6.93
N GLY A 169 -13.28 4.72 6.35
CA GLY A 169 -12.33 5.13 5.31
C GLY A 169 -12.91 5.37 3.91
N GLY A 170 -14.20 5.10 3.67
CA GLY A 170 -14.86 5.37 2.39
C GLY A 170 -14.17 4.72 1.18
N LYS A 171 -13.70 5.51 0.21
CA LYS A 171 -12.94 4.98 -0.94
C LYS A 171 -11.62 4.30 -0.54
N LEU A 172 -10.96 4.79 0.50
CA LEU A 172 -9.72 4.18 1.01
C LEU A 172 -10.01 2.79 1.60
N PHE A 173 -11.17 2.61 2.22
CA PHE A 173 -11.63 1.31 2.70
C PHE A 173 -11.86 0.32 1.56
N GLN A 174 -12.50 0.76 0.47
CA GLN A 174 -12.70 -0.07 -0.72
C GLN A 174 -11.36 -0.52 -1.32
N GLN A 175 -10.40 0.40 -1.45
CA GLN A 175 -9.04 0.07 -1.90
C GLN A 175 -8.36 -0.94 -0.97
N TYR A 176 -8.48 -0.76 0.35
CA TYR A 176 -7.90 -1.66 1.33
C TYR A 176 -8.48 -3.07 1.24
N ILE A 177 -9.79 -3.23 1.06
CA ILE A 177 -10.42 -4.55 0.90
C ILE A 177 -9.93 -5.24 -0.38
N VAL A 178 -9.91 -4.51 -1.49
CA VAL A 178 -9.48 -5.08 -2.78
C VAL A 178 -8.02 -5.54 -2.69
N ASP A 179 -7.14 -4.72 -2.10
CA ASP A 179 -5.74 -5.09 -1.90
C ASP A 179 -5.59 -6.28 -0.95
N ALA A 180 -6.32 -6.31 0.17
CA ALA A 180 -6.33 -7.44 1.10
C ALA A 180 -6.77 -8.77 0.45
N TYR A 181 -7.81 -8.73 -0.39
CA TYR A 181 -8.27 -9.88 -1.16
C TYR A 181 -7.16 -10.38 -2.09
N VAL A 182 -6.58 -9.47 -2.87
CA VAL A 182 -5.53 -9.80 -3.82
C VAL A 182 -4.28 -10.37 -3.14
N LYS A 183 -3.84 -9.78 -2.03
CA LYS A 183 -2.72 -10.28 -1.22
C LYS A 183 -3.00 -11.71 -0.74
N THR A 184 -4.21 -11.96 -0.26
CA THR A 184 -4.64 -13.29 0.21
C THR A 184 -4.62 -14.32 -0.90
N GLU A 185 -5.18 -14.00 -2.08
CA GLU A 185 -5.19 -14.91 -3.23
C GLU A 185 -3.79 -15.16 -3.78
N GLN A 186 -2.95 -14.12 -3.88
CA GLN A 186 -1.55 -14.28 -4.29
C GLN A 186 -0.79 -15.20 -3.35
N ASN A 187 -1.00 -15.09 -2.04
CA ASN A 187 -0.38 -15.98 -1.05
C ASN A 187 -0.86 -17.44 -1.19
N ARG A 188 -2.14 -17.66 -1.49
CA ARG A 188 -2.68 -19.01 -1.78
C ARG A 188 -2.07 -19.60 -3.05
N LEU A 189 -2.03 -18.83 -4.13
CA LEU A 189 -1.41 -19.24 -5.39
C LEU A 189 0.07 -19.55 -5.22
N ALA A 190 0.81 -18.72 -4.47
CA ALA A 190 2.20 -18.97 -4.15
C ALA A 190 2.37 -20.30 -3.40
N PHE A 191 1.53 -20.57 -2.39
CA PHE A 191 1.54 -21.85 -1.69
C PHE A 191 1.33 -23.03 -2.64
N HIS A 192 0.33 -22.98 -3.52
CA HIS A 192 0.09 -24.05 -4.50
C HIS A 192 1.30 -24.26 -5.42
N ARG A 193 1.89 -23.19 -5.98
CA ARG A 193 3.07 -23.30 -6.86
C ARG A 193 4.27 -23.96 -6.16
N HIS A 194 4.54 -23.61 -4.90
CA HIS A 194 5.70 -24.14 -4.17
C HIS A 194 5.49 -25.58 -3.69
N ASN A 195 4.24 -26.00 -3.46
CA ASN A 195 3.92 -27.35 -2.99
C ASN A 195 3.46 -28.30 -4.11
N GLN A 196 3.38 -27.81 -5.36
CA GLN A 196 2.99 -28.62 -6.52
C GLN A 196 3.97 -29.74 -6.86
N LYS A 197 5.23 -29.66 -6.40
CA LYS A 197 6.22 -30.75 -6.55
C LYS A 197 6.05 -31.86 -5.50
N THR A 198 5.21 -31.66 -4.49
CA THR A 198 4.98 -32.56 -3.36
C THR A 198 3.58 -33.21 -3.42
N LEU A 199 2.83 -32.93 -4.48
CA LEU A 199 1.52 -33.51 -4.82
C LEU A 199 1.68 -34.49 -5.98
#